data_AF-A0A0F9AE82-F1
#
_entry.id   AF-A0A0F9AE82-F1
#
_cell.length_a   1.000
_cell.length_b   1.000
_cell.length_c   1.000
_cell.angle_alpha   90.00
_cell.angle_beta   90.00
_cell.angle_gamma   90.00
#
_symmetry.space_group_name_H-M   'P 1'
#
loop_
_entity.id
_entity.type
_entity.pdbx_description
1 polymer ?
#
loop_
_entity_poly.entity_id
_entity_poly.type
_entity_poly.pdbx_seq_one_letter_code
_entity_poly.pdbx_strand_id
1 'polypeptide(L)'
;RRLRSGGGTNLNDALIEAIRQKPADGMLPIVLFLTDGLPTVGVRGEVAIREGVKKANIHKRRIFTFGVGYDVNAPLLTHLADNSRAISTFVMPKEDVEVKVSQVYRRLFGPMLADPKLAVFDAKGKLTTRRVKDVLPRHLPDLFEGDKLVLLGRYYDETPLRLQLKGQFRGKARTFKFEFKLDKATTKNSFVPRLWASRKIALLVDEIRAAGADGGINASVLVAKAKDDPKLKELVDEIVRLSTEFGILTEYTAFLAKEGTDLTRRDQVLREANFNFAGRAQGTRFGQGAVNQEYNGTMMRSQMRLNRRNDFLDQNMNRVQTALVQQVNDRAFFQRGNRWVDGRAINAKNGARPDETVTIGSPEFMKLLDTLAKANRQGTLSMRGEILLRVGDRNILVRK
;
A
#
# COMPACT_ATOMS: atom_id res chain seq x y z
N ARG A 1 -4.83 27.96 -33.90
CA ARG A 1 -3.38 27.59 -33.96
C ARG A 1 -3.29 26.07 -33.85
N ARG A 2 -2.67 25.36 -34.82
CA ARG A 2 -2.33 23.94 -34.64
C ARG A 2 -1.09 23.86 -33.75
N LEU A 3 -1.12 23.02 -32.72
CA LEU A 3 0.07 22.70 -31.93
C LEU A 3 1.05 21.94 -32.84
N ARG A 4 2.32 22.34 -32.85
CA ARG A 4 3.42 21.60 -33.48
C ARG A 4 4.36 21.16 -32.37
N SER A 5 4.82 19.92 -32.40
CA SER A 5 5.83 19.45 -31.47
C SER A 5 7.16 20.18 -31.73
N GLY A 6 7.64 20.93 -30.75
CA GLY A 6 9.04 21.37 -30.67
C GLY A 6 9.87 20.32 -29.94
N GLY A 7 11.18 20.24 -30.21
CA GLY A 7 12.04 19.23 -29.60
C GLY A 7 12.17 19.40 -28.08
N GLY A 8 12.32 18.27 -27.37
CA GLY A 8 12.58 18.20 -25.93
C GLY A 8 11.35 18.28 -25.02
N THR A 9 11.56 18.08 -23.72
CA THR A 9 10.52 18.00 -22.69
C THR A 9 10.96 18.79 -21.46
N ASN A 10 10.48 20.03 -21.32
CA ASN A 10 10.71 20.86 -20.12
C ASN A 10 9.52 20.75 -19.15
N LEU A 11 9.50 19.65 -18.40
CA LEU A 11 8.37 19.31 -17.52
C LEU A 11 8.22 20.31 -16.36
N ASN A 12 9.32 20.76 -15.77
CA ASN A 12 9.33 21.66 -14.63
C ASN A 12 8.66 22.99 -14.95
N ASP A 13 9.12 23.66 -16.01
CA ASP A 13 8.66 25.01 -16.32
C ASP A 13 7.22 25.00 -16.84
N ALA A 14 6.82 23.95 -17.57
CA ALA A 14 5.44 23.74 -17.97
C ALA A 14 4.50 23.62 -16.75
N LEU A 15 4.90 22.87 -15.72
CA LEU A 15 4.12 22.75 -14.49
C LEU A 15 4.06 24.06 -13.72
N ILE A 16 5.19 24.77 -13.56
CA ILE A 16 5.24 26.07 -12.88
C ILE A 16 4.34 27.09 -13.60
N GLU A 17 4.41 27.14 -14.92
CA GLU A 17 3.56 27.99 -15.75
C GLU A 17 2.07 27.68 -15.57
N ALA A 18 1.70 26.39 -15.55
CA ALA A 18 0.31 25.96 -15.39
C ALA A 18 -0.28 26.30 -14.01
N ILE A 19 0.54 26.30 -12.94
CA ILE A 19 0.07 26.51 -11.57
C ILE A 19 0.11 27.97 -11.09
N ARG A 20 0.93 28.82 -11.72
CA ARG A 20 1.17 30.20 -11.26
C ARG A 20 -0.04 31.13 -11.38
N GLN A 21 -0.93 30.88 -12.33
CA GLN A 21 -2.05 31.80 -12.60
C GLN A 21 -3.04 31.78 -11.43
N LYS A 22 -3.47 32.95 -10.98
CA LYS A 22 -4.53 33.08 -9.96
C LYS A 22 -5.81 32.42 -10.49
N PRO A 23 -6.42 31.48 -9.74
CA PRO A 23 -7.68 30.89 -10.18
C PRO A 23 -8.83 31.89 -10.09
N ALA A 24 -9.85 31.67 -10.91
CA ALA A 24 -11.10 32.41 -10.82
C ALA A 24 -11.75 32.20 -9.45
N ASP A 25 -12.34 33.25 -8.90
CA ASP A 25 -12.96 33.20 -7.58
C ASP A 25 -14.12 32.19 -7.55
N GLY A 26 -14.19 31.40 -6.47
CA GLY A 26 -15.21 30.37 -6.29
C GLY A 26 -14.99 29.07 -7.10
N MET A 27 -13.96 29.00 -7.95
CA MET A 27 -13.65 27.81 -8.74
C MET A 27 -12.59 26.92 -8.07
N LEU A 28 -12.68 25.60 -8.27
CA LEU A 28 -11.63 24.68 -7.88
C LEU A 28 -10.47 24.76 -8.91
N PRO A 29 -9.24 25.11 -8.50
CA PRO A 29 -8.12 25.14 -9.43
C PRO A 29 -7.67 23.74 -9.81
N ILE A 30 -7.76 23.41 -11.10
CA ILE A 30 -7.35 22.11 -11.65
C ILE A 30 -6.28 22.32 -12.72
N VAL A 31 -5.33 21.39 -12.79
CA VAL A 31 -4.37 21.24 -13.89
C VAL A 31 -4.46 19.79 -14.38
N LEU A 32 -4.64 19.62 -15.68
CA LEU A 32 -4.46 18.35 -16.37
C LEU A 32 -3.08 18.38 -17.02
N PHE A 33 -2.18 17.52 -16.56
CA PHE A 33 -0.80 17.43 -17.05
C PHE A 33 -0.61 16.10 -17.79
N LEU A 34 -0.31 16.16 -19.08
CA LEU A 34 -0.15 14.98 -19.95
C LEU A 34 1.30 14.91 -20.44
N THR A 35 1.91 13.74 -20.37
CA THR A 35 3.25 13.48 -20.91
C THR A 35 3.41 12.03 -21.34
N ASP A 36 4.21 11.83 -22.38
CA ASP A 36 4.66 10.55 -22.92
C ASP A 36 6.17 10.33 -22.72
N GLY A 37 6.85 11.25 -22.02
CA GLY A 37 8.30 11.30 -21.99
C GLY A 37 8.91 11.75 -20.66
N LEU A 38 10.23 11.59 -20.56
CA LEU A 38 11.05 12.06 -19.45
C LEU A 38 11.42 13.54 -19.62
N PRO A 39 11.70 14.28 -18.53
CA PRO A 39 12.23 15.63 -18.64
C PRO A 39 13.62 15.62 -19.29
N THR A 40 13.77 16.30 -20.43
CA THR A 40 15.00 16.38 -21.22
C THR A 40 15.55 17.80 -21.34
N VAL A 41 14.82 18.81 -20.90
CA VAL A 41 15.25 20.23 -20.93
C VAL A 41 14.94 20.87 -19.57
N GLY A 42 15.77 21.83 -19.14
CA GLY A 42 15.59 22.52 -17.87
C GLY A 42 15.89 21.64 -16.65
N VAL A 43 15.07 21.77 -15.60
CA VAL A 43 15.20 20.95 -14.38
C VAL A 43 14.70 19.53 -14.66
N ARG A 44 15.58 18.53 -14.47
CA ARG A 44 15.30 17.11 -14.76
C ARG A 44 15.21 16.22 -13.51
N GLY A 45 15.81 16.65 -12.41
CA GLY A 45 15.87 15.87 -11.16
C GLY A 45 14.51 15.74 -10.49
N GLU A 46 14.15 14.53 -10.09
CA GLU A 46 12.83 14.22 -9.54
C GLU A 46 12.51 15.05 -8.29
N VAL A 47 13.43 15.11 -7.32
CA VAL A 47 13.25 15.89 -6.10
C VAL A 47 13.18 17.38 -6.38
N ALA A 48 14.03 17.89 -7.27
CA ALA A 48 14.04 19.30 -7.64
C ALA A 48 12.70 19.72 -8.27
N ILE A 49 12.15 18.91 -9.17
CA ILE A 49 10.84 19.16 -9.78
C ILE A 49 9.74 19.12 -8.72
N ARG A 50 9.72 18.10 -7.86
CA ARG A 50 8.70 17.94 -6.81
C ARG A 50 8.66 19.12 -5.86
N GLU A 51 9.80 19.54 -5.34
CA GLU A 51 9.87 20.66 -4.39
C GLU A 51 9.62 21.99 -5.10
N GLY A 52 10.09 22.17 -6.34
CA GLY A 52 9.80 23.34 -7.17
C GLY A 52 8.30 23.54 -7.39
N VAL A 53 7.60 22.48 -7.83
CA VAL A 53 6.15 22.50 -8.04
C VAL A 53 5.39 22.72 -6.73
N LYS A 54 5.77 22.02 -5.66
CA LYS A 54 5.15 22.16 -4.34
C LYS A 54 5.26 23.59 -3.81
N LYS A 55 6.44 24.22 -3.94
CA LYS A 55 6.68 25.62 -3.54
C LYS A 55 5.89 26.60 -4.40
N ALA A 56 5.81 26.37 -5.70
CA ALA A 56 5.11 27.25 -6.64
C ALA A 56 3.58 27.11 -6.60
N ASN A 57 3.05 25.98 -6.11
CA ASN A 57 1.60 25.72 -6.06
C ASN A 57 0.86 26.46 -4.91
N ILE A 58 1.07 27.77 -4.80
CA ILE A 58 0.46 28.62 -3.75
C ILE A 58 -1.07 28.64 -3.79
N HIS A 59 -1.65 28.37 -4.97
CA HIS A 59 -3.09 28.33 -5.19
C HIS A 59 -3.70 26.94 -4.92
N LYS A 60 -2.92 25.96 -4.44
CA LYS A 60 -3.38 24.61 -4.11
C LYS A 60 -4.12 23.95 -5.29
N ARG A 61 -3.59 24.11 -6.51
CA ARG A 61 -4.10 23.46 -7.71
C ARG A 61 -4.05 21.94 -7.56
N ARG A 62 -5.07 21.23 -8.04
CA ARG A 62 -5.10 19.76 -8.16
C ARG A 62 -4.45 19.38 -9.48
N ILE A 63 -3.33 18.68 -9.44
CA ILE A 63 -2.52 18.35 -10.63
C ILE A 63 -2.77 16.90 -11.01
N PHE A 64 -3.74 16.67 -11.88
CA PHE A 64 -4.00 15.33 -12.42
C PHE A 64 -2.95 15.03 -13.49
N THR A 65 -2.15 13.99 -13.28
CA THR A 65 -1.09 13.61 -14.20
C THR A 65 -1.51 12.43 -15.05
N PHE A 66 -1.18 12.47 -16.34
CA PHE A 66 -1.37 11.39 -17.29
C PHE A 66 -0.03 11.02 -17.90
N GLY A 67 0.42 9.80 -17.62
CA GLY A 67 1.58 9.20 -18.28
C GLY A 67 1.12 8.29 -19.42
N VAL A 68 1.51 8.56 -20.65
CA VAL A 68 1.17 7.74 -21.82
C VAL A 68 2.36 6.87 -22.19
N GLY A 69 2.11 5.56 -22.35
CA GLY A 69 3.17 4.59 -22.62
C GLY A 69 4.04 4.31 -21.38
N TYR A 70 5.27 3.88 -21.64
CA TYR A 70 6.21 3.47 -20.60
C TYR A 70 7.37 4.44 -20.40
N ASP A 71 7.55 5.42 -21.28
CA ASP A 71 8.70 6.33 -21.28
C ASP A 71 8.51 7.54 -20.35
N VAL A 72 7.77 7.34 -19.26
CA VAL A 72 7.44 8.36 -18.26
C VAL A 72 8.06 8.03 -16.90
N ASN A 73 8.39 9.05 -16.11
CA ASN A 73 8.80 8.86 -14.72
C ASN A 73 7.54 8.67 -13.85
N ALA A 74 7.13 7.42 -13.63
CA ALA A 74 5.90 7.12 -12.89
C ALA A 74 5.93 7.61 -11.43
N PRO A 75 6.98 7.37 -10.62
CA PRO A 75 7.08 7.94 -9.27
C PRO A 75 6.95 9.47 -9.23
N LEU A 76 7.54 10.18 -10.20
CA LEU A 76 7.42 11.65 -10.26
C LEU A 76 5.96 12.07 -10.44
N LEU A 77 5.29 11.52 -11.45
CA LEU A 77 3.90 11.86 -11.78
C LEU A 77 2.94 11.54 -10.62
N THR A 78 3.05 10.34 -10.04
CA THR A 78 2.23 9.94 -8.87
C THR A 78 2.41 10.91 -7.71
N HIS A 79 3.64 11.28 -7.38
CA HIS A 79 3.90 12.18 -6.26
C HIS A 79 3.40 13.62 -6.50
N LEU A 80 3.46 14.11 -7.75
CA LEU A 80 2.88 15.41 -8.12
C LEU A 80 1.35 15.40 -7.94
N ALA A 81 0.70 14.30 -8.34
CA ALA A 81 -0.73 14.13 -8.18
C ALA A 81 -1.14 14.01 -6.69
N ASP A 82 -0.51 13.10 -5.95
CA ASP A 82 -0.84 12.84 -4.54
C ASP A 82 -0.68 14.10 -3.67
N ASN A 83 0.42 14.84 -3.83
CA ASN A 83 0.67 16.07 -3.05
C ASN A 83 -0.29 17.20 -3.38
N SER A 84 -0.93 17.15 -4.55
CA SER A 84 -1.94 18.11 -4.97
C SER A 84 -3.37 17.63 -4.73
N ARG A 85 -3.55 16.47 -4.06
CA ARG A 85 -4.84 15.78 -3.82
C ARG A 85 -5.55 15.33 -5.11
N ALA A 86 -4.80 15.20 -6.19
CA ALA A 86 -5.26 14.66 -7.47
C ALA A 86 -4.87 13.18 -7.59
N ILE A 87 -5.09 12.59 -8.77
CA ILE A 87 -4.69 11.21 -9.06
C ILE A 87 -3.81 11.16 -10.31
N SER A 88 -2.86 10.23 -10.32
CA SER A 88 -2.10 9.86 -11.51
C SER A 88 -2.81 8.77 -12.30
N THR A 89 -2.78 8.89 -13.61
CA THR A 89 -3.34 7.93 -14.55
C THR A 89 -2.24 7.51 -15.52
N PHE A 90 -2.02 6.22 -15.68
CA PHE A 90 -1.09 5.67 -16.67
C PHE A 90 -1.89 4.96 -17.74
N VAL A 91 -1.59 5.29 -19.00
CA VAL A 91 -2.23 4.68 -20.16
C VAL A 91 -1.23 3.80 -20.87
N MET A 92 -1.44 2.49 -20.77
CA MET A 92 -0.57 1.51 -21.43
C MET A 92 -0.79 1.52 -22.95
N PRO A 93 0.18 1.08 -23.79
CA PRO A 93 0.06 1.13 -25.25
C PRO A 93 -1.15 0.42 -25.87
N LYS A 94 -1.76 -0.52 -25.14
CA LYS A 94 -2.95 -1.27 -25.58
C LYS A 94 -4.24 -0.80 -24.89
N GLU A 95 -4.15 0.19 -24.00
CA GLU A 95 -5.30 0.77 -23.33
C GLU A 95 -5.82 1.98 -24.10
N ASP A 96 -7.13 2.21 -23.97
CA ASP A 96 -7.78 3.37 -24.55
C ASP A 96 -7.58 4.62 -23.68
N VAL A 97 -6.90 5.63 -24.24
CA VAL A 97 -6.68 6.94 -23.60
C VAL A 97 -8.00 7.65 -23.31
N GLU A 98 -8.99 7.57 -24.20
CA GLU A 98 -10.28 8.26 -24.07
C GLU A 98 -11.05 7.75 -22.85
N VAL A 99 -11.03 6.43 -22.62
CA VAL A 99 -11.65 5.81 -21.43
C VAL A 99 -11.03 6.35 -20.15
N LYS A 100 -9.70 6.45 -20.11
CA LYS A 100 -8.94 6.93 -18.93
C LYS A 100 -9.17 8.42 -18.70
N VAL A 101 -9.14 9.23 -19.76
CA VAL A 101 -9.44 10.67 -19.69
C VAL A 101 -10.88 10.91 -19.23
N SER A 102 -11.85 10.14 -19.74
CA SER A 102 -13.26 10.24 -19.34
C SER A 102 -13.49 9.97 -17.85
N GLN A 103 -12.70 9.08 -17.24
CA GLN A 103 -12.77 8.83 -15.79
C GLN A 103 -12.32 10.04 -14.96
N VAL A 104 -11.33 10.79 -15.44
CA VAL A 104 -10.87 12.04 -14.81
C VAL A 104 -11.82 13.19 -15.14
N TYR A 105 -12.46 13.20 -16.31
CA TYR A 105 -13.42 14.23 -16.69
C TYR A 105 -14.55 14.37 -15.67
N ARG A 106 -15.08 13.26 -15.14
CA ARG A 106 -16.08 13.29 -14.06
C ARG A 106 -15.58 13.96 -12.77
N ARG A 107 -14.27 13.98 -12.53
CA ARG A 107 -13.65 14.66 -11.39
C ARG A 107 -13.50 16.16 -11.63
N LEU A 108 -13.57 16.63 -12.88
CA LEU A 108 -13.48 18.05 -13.22
C LEU A 108 -14.69 18.86 -12.73
N PHE A 109 -15.83 18.21 -12.47
CA PHE A 109 -16.98 18.85 -11.82
C PHE A 109 -16.71 19.25 -10.35
N GLY A 110 -15.56 18.84 -9.82
CA GLY A 110 -15.10 19.17 -8.48
C GLY A 110 -15.55 18.16 -7.41
N PRO A 111 -14.94 18.20 -6.22
CA PRO A 111 -15.22 17.25 -5.16
C PRO A 111 -16.53 17.56 -4.43
N MET A 112 -17.23 16.50 -4.04
CA MET A 112 -18.32 16.49 -3.06
C MET A 112 -17.81 16.80 -1.65
N LEU A 113 -16.55 16.51 -1.34
CA LEU A 113 -15.92 16.94 -0.09
C LEU A 113 -14.44 17.27 -0.33
N ALA A 114 -14.11 18.55 -0.37
CA ALA A 114 -12.75 19.06 -0.49
C ALA A 114 -12.06 19.19 0.87
N ASP A 115 -10.72 19.05 0.88
CA ASP A 115 -9.85 19.18 2.05
C ASP A 115 -10.35 18.40 3.29
N PRO A 116 -10.66 17.10 3.17
CA PRO A 116 -11.12 16.33 4.30
C PRO A 116 -10.06 16.25 5.40
N LYS A 117 -10.50 16.38 6.65
CA LYS A 117 -9.68 16.30 7.86
C LYS A 117 -10.36 15.40 8.88
N LEU A 118 -9.65 14.38 9.33
CA LEU A 118 -10.09 13.47 10.38
C LEU A 118 -9.52 13.94 11.72
N ALA A 119 -10.38 13.99 12.73
CA ALA A 119 -10.00 14.19 14.13
C ALA A 119 -10.58 13.05 14.97
N VAL A 120 -9.81 12.62 15.98
CA VAL A 120 -10.20 11.55 16.91
C VAL A 120 -10.33 12.15 18.31
N PHE A 121 -11.41 11.82 18.98
CA PHE A 121 -11.72 12.28 20.32
C PHE A 121 -11.88 11.10 21.26
N ASP A 122 -11.47 11.27 22.51
CA ASP A 122 -11.70 10.29 23.56
C ASP A 122 -13.17 10.30 24.05
N ALA A 123 -13.47 9.41 24.99
CA ALA A 123 -14.81 9.28 25.57
C ALA A 123 -15.29 10.55 26.31
N LYS A 124 -14.37 11.43 26.72
CA LYS A 124 -14.67 12.74 27.34
C LYS A 124 -14.79 13.86 26.30
N GLY A 125 -14.59 13.57 25.02
CA GLY A 125 -14.69 14.54 23.93
C GLY A 125 -13.42 15.36 23.72
N LYS A 126 -12.28 14.96 24.28
CA LYS A 126 -10.98 15.64 24.10
C LYS A 126 -10.25 15.06 22.89
N LEU A 127 -9.65 15.94 22.07
CA LEU A 127 -8.84 15.55 20.91
C LEU A 127 -7.67 14.67 21.37
N THR A 128 -7.45 13.54 20.69
CA THR A 128 -6.40 12.59 21.02
C THR A 128 -5.80 11.93 19.78
N THR A 129 -4.49 11.72 19.81
CA THR A 129 -3.76 10.92 18.82
C THR A 129 -3.28 9.58 19.39
N ARG A 130 -3.51 9.33 20.68
CA ARG A 130 -3.01 8.12 21.37
C ARG A 130 -3.93 6.92 21.26
N ARG A 131 -5.21 7.15 20.92
CA ARG A 131 -6.24 6.11 20.83
C ARG A 131 -6.23 5.35 19.51
N VAL A 132 -5.66 5.94 18.46
CA VAL A 132 -5.52 5.31 17.14
C VAL A 132 -4.09 5.41 16.64
N LYS A 133 -3.64 4.42 15.88
CA LYS A 133 -2.31 4.39 15.24
C LYS A 133 -2.44 3.87 13.82
N ASP A 134 -1.50 4.30 12.97
CA ASP A 134 -1.38 3.84 11.59
C ASP A 134 -2.70 3.97 10.81
N VAL A 135 -3.37 5.12 10.95
CA VAL A 135 -4.58 5.44 10.18
C VAL A 135 -4.19 5.73 8.73
N LEU A 136 -4.85 5.05 7.80
CA LEU A 136 -4.60 5.07 6.37
C LEU A 136 -5.86 5.47 5.60
N PRO A 137 -5.73 6.30 4.53
CA PRO A 137 -4.49 6.95 4.09
C PRO A 137 -4.05 8.08 5.06
N ARG A 138 -2.75 8.40 5.08
CA ARG A 138 -2.19 9.48 5.92
C ARG A 138 -2.69 10.87 5.51
N HIS A 139 -2.86 11.07 4.21
CA HIS A 139 -3.46 12.26 3.62
C HIS A 139 -4.79 11.87 2.99
N LEU A 140 -5.87 12.50 3.44
CA LEU A 140 -7.19 12.21 2.90
C LEU A 140 -7.35 12.88 1.52
N PRO A 141 -7.72 12.14 0.47
CA PRO A 141 -7.97 12.72 -0.83
C PRO A 141 -9.26 13.55 -0.82
N ASP A 142 -9.38 14.49 -1.76
CA ASP A 142 -10.70 15.08 -2.05
C ASP A 142 -11.66 13.96 -2.51
N LEU A 143 -12.93 14.02 -2.11
CA LEU A 143 -13.94 13.01 -2.47
C LEU A 143 -14.81 13.51 -3.61
N PHE A 144 -14.85 12.76 -4.70
CA PHE A 144 -15.70 13.05 -5.86
C PHE A 144 -17.00 12.24 -5.83
N GLU A 145 -17.93 12.56 -6.71
CA GLU A 145 -19.17 11.79 -6.84
C GLU A 145 -18.85 10.31 -7.15
N GLY A 146 -19.48 9.41 -6.40
CA GLY A 146 -19.26 7.96 -6.49
C GLY A 146 -18.03 7.43 -5.74
N ASP A 147 -17.16 8.29 -5.22
CA ASP A 147 -16.01 7.86 -4.43
C ASP A 147 -16.44 7.26 -3.09
N LYS A 148 -15.62 6.32 -2.59
CA LYS A 148 -15.75 5.74 -1.25
C LYS A 148 -14.48 6.01 -0.45
N LEU A 149 -14.61 6.74 0.66
CA LEU A 149 -13.51 6.90 1.61
C LEU A 149 -13.46 5.70 2.56
N VAL A 150 -12.42 4.89 2.44
CA VAL A 150 -12.15 3.77 3.36
C VAL A 150 -10.98 4.14 4.25
N LEU A 151 -11.24 4.30 5.54
CA LEU A 151 -10.24 4.54 6.58
C LEU A 151 -9.92 3.23 7.30
N LEU A 152 -8.65 2.88 7.36
CA LEU A 152 -8.17 1.72 8.11
C LEU A 152 -7.18 2.19 9.16
N GLY A 153 -7.28 1.71 10.38
CA GLY A 153 -6.35 2.06 11.43
C GLY A 153 -6.42 1.06 12.57
N ARG A 154 -5.45 1.15 13.46
CA ARG A 154 -5.40 0.38 14.70
C ARG A 154 -5.89 1.25 15.84
N TYR A 155 -6.54 0.63 16.81
CA TYR A 155 -6.97 1.30 18.03
C TYR A 155 -6.38 0.60 19.25
N TYR A 156 -6.42 1.30 20.38
CA TYR A 156 -6.03 0.79 21.69
C TYR A 156 -7.22 0.83 22.63
N ASP A 157 -7.26 -0.15 23.54
CA ASP A 157 -8.33 -0.38 24.52
C ASP A 157 -9.73 -0.53 23.91
N GLU A 158 -10.74 -0.78 24.75
CA GLU A 158 -12.13 -1.00 24.32
C GLU A 158 -13.04 0.19 24.61
N THR A 159 -12.50 1.33 25.06
CA THR A 159 -13.32 2.51 25.32
C THR A 159 -13.83 3.12 24.01
N PRO A 160 -15.06 3.66 23.96
CA PRO A 160 -15.63 4.18 22.72
C PRO A 160 -14.73 5.21 22.03
N LEU A 161 -14.68 5.15 20.69
CA LEU A 161 -13.97 6.10 19.86
C LEU A 161 -14.95 7.05 19.20
N ARG A 162 -14.65 8.36 19.24
CA ARG A 162 -15.40 9.36 18.47
C ARG A 162 -14.53 9.90 17.36
N LEU A 163 -15.00 9.78 16.12
CA LEU A 163 -14.35 10.33 14.94
C LEU A 163 -15.14 11.53 14.42
N GLN A 164 -14.42 12.55 13.95
CA GLN A 164 -14.99 13.69 13.26
C GLN A 164 -14.30 13.85 11.91
N LEU A 165 -15.08 13.85 10.84
CA LEU A 165 -14.63 14.19 9.50
C LEU A 165 -15.13 15.59 9.15
N LYS A 166 -14.20 16.52 8.92
CA LYS A 166 -14.50 17.87 8.40
C LYS A 166 -14.07 17.97 6.96
N GLY A 167 -14.71 18.85 6.19
CA GLY A 167 -14.27 19.22 4.84
C GLY A 167 -15.13 20.36 4.30
N GLN A 168 -15.00 20.65 3.01
CA GLN A 168 -15.76 21.70 2.34
C GLN A 168 -16.60 21.12 1.21
N PHE A 169 -17.87 21.50 1.15
CA PHE A 169 -18.76 21.22 0.03
C PHE A 169 -19.18 22.56 -0.58
N ARG A 170 -18.78 22.82 -1.83
CA ARG A 170 -19.06 24.08 -2.54
C ARG A 170 -18.73 25.33 -1.70
N GLY A 171 -17.53 25.34 -1.12
CA GLY A 171 -17.03 26.43 -0.27
C GLY A 171 -17.60 26.51 1.15
N LYS A 172 -18.59 25.67 1.50
CA LYS A 172 -19.19 25.64 2.84
C LYS A 172 -18.64 24.50 3.68
N ALA A 173 -18.30 24.78 4.93
CA ALA A 173 -17.81 23.76 5.85
C ALA A 173 -18.89 22.70 6.14
N ARG A 174 -18.48 21.43 6.14
CA ARG A 174 -19.30 20.27 6.52
C ARG A 174 -18.59 19.47 7.59
N THR A 175 -19.35 18.91 8.53
CA THR A 175 -18.84 18.09 9.63
C THR A 175 -19.71 16.85 9.78
N PHE A 176 -19.06 15.69 9.84
CA PHE A 176 -19.66 14.40 10.11
C PHE A 176 -19.06 13.85 11.41
N LYS A 177 -19.89 13.34 12.30
CA LYS A 177 -19.47 12.77 13.59
C LYS A 177 -19.89 11.30 13.64
N PHE A 178 -18.98 10.46 14.10
CA PHE A 178 -19.17 9.01 14.20
C PHE A 178 -18.77 8.55 15.60
N GLU A 179 -19.55 7.65 16.18
CA GLU A 179 -19.23 6.99 17.45
C GLU A 179 -19.09 5.49 17.22
N PHE A 180 -17.95 4.93 17.63
CA PHE A 180 -17.65 3.51 17.53
C PHE A 180 -17.59 2.92 18.93
N LYS A 181 -18.55 2.04 19.24
CA LYS A 181 -18.53 1.21 20.44
C LYS A 181 -17.72 -0.04 20.15
N LEU A 182 -16.69 -0.29 20.94
CA LEU A 182 -15.72 -1.37 20.73
C LEU A 182 -15.98 -2.60 21.62
N ASP A 183 -16.99 -2.52 22.48
CA ASP A 183 -17.49 -3.57 23.38
C ASP A 183 -17.97 -4.84 22.64
N LYS A 184 -18.24 -4.73 21.32
CA LYS A 184 -18.64 -5.85 20.45
C LYS A 184 -17.57 -6.22 19.43
N ALA A 185 -16.29 -5.90 19.68
CA ALA A 185 -15.21 -6.32 18.80
C ALA A 185 -15.16 -7.86 18.70
N THR A 186 -15.13 -8.40 17.49
CA THR A 186 -15.06 -9.86 17.24
C THR A 186 -14.16 -10.18 16.05
N THR A 187 -13.74 -11.44 15.96
CA THR A 187 -12.96 -11.96 14.81
C THR A 187 -13.80 -12.23 13.56
N LYS A 188 -15.12 -11.96 13.58
CA LYS A 188 -16.00 -12.15 12.39
C LYS A 188 -15.54 -11.33 11.18
N ASN A 189 -14.94 -10.17 11.43
CA ASN A 189 -14.37 -9.29 10.41
C ASN A 189 -12.84 -9.43 10.31
N SER A 190 -12.33 -10.67 10.42
CA SER A 190 -10.90 -11.00 10.38
C SER A 190 -10.16 -10.56 9.12
N PHE A 191 -10.90 -10.20 8.07
CA PHE A 191 -10.33 -9.66 6.84
C PHE A 191 -9.78 -8.22 7.02
N VAL A 192 -10.28 -7.46 8.01
CA VAL A 192 -9.93 -6.05 8.20
C VAL A 192 -8.44 -5.86 8.52
N PRO A 193 -7.82 -6.60 9.47
CA PRO A 193 -6.38 -6.51 9.73
C PRO A 193 -5.52 -6.76 8.49
N ARG A 194 -5.88 -7.76 7.67
CA ARG A 194 -5.13 -8.06 6.44
C ARG A 194 -5.31 -6.95 5.39
N LEU A 195 -6.50 -6.37 5.28
CA LEU A 195 -6.73 -5.22 4.40
C LEU A 195 -5.90 -4.01 4.85
N TRP A 196 -5.84 -3.74 6.15
CA TRP A 196 -4.99 -2.70 6.73
C TRP A 196 -3.51 -2.97 6.43
N ALA A 197 -3.03 -4.18 6.66
CA ALA A 197 -1.64 -4.57 6.42
C ALA A 197 -1.24 -4.40 4.95
N SER A 198 -2.14 -4.71 4.01
CA SER A 198 -1.89 -4.51 2.57
C SER A 198 -1.71 -3.03 2.24
N ARG A 199 -2.60 -2.16 2.70
CA ARG A 199 -2.45 -0.70 2.51
C ARG A 199 -1.21 -0.15 3.22
N LYS A 200 -0.85 -0.71 4.39
CA LYS A 200 0.35 -0.33 5.13
C LYS A 200 1.61 -0.71 4.36
N ILE A 201 1.68 -1.92 3.81
CA ILE A 201 2.80 -2.36 2.96
C ILE A 201 2.94 -1.40 1.77
N ALA A 202 1.86 -1.09 1.06
CA ALA A 202 1.92 -0.17 -0.08
C ALA A 202 2.51 1.21 0.30
N LEU A 203 2.07 1.77 1.43
CA LEU A 203 2.64 3.01 1.95
C LEU A 203 4.14 2.91 2.25
N LEU A 204 4.58 1.82 2.87
CA LEU A 204 6.01 1.60 3.18
C LEU A 204 6.83 1.44 1.89
N VAL A 205 6.28 0.74 0.89
CA VAL A 205 6.89 0.63 -0.45
C VAL A 205 7.02 2.01 -1.10
N ASP A 206 6.01 2.86 -1.00
CA ASP A 206 6.08 4.22 -1.54
C ASP A 206 7.16 5.06 -0.84
N GLU A 207 7.34 4.91 0.47
CA GLU A 207 8.44 5.55 1.20
C GLU A 207 9.82 5.09 0.68
N ILE A 208 9.98 3.79 0.41
CA ILE A 208 11.20 3.24 -0.19
C ILE A 208 11.40 3.79 -1.61
N ARG A 209 10.34 3.79 -2.44
CA ARG A 209 10.38 4.35 -3.80
C ARG A 209 10.73 5.84 -3.78
N ALA A 210 10.20 6.60 -2.83
CA ALA A 210 10.51 8.02 -2.69
C ALA A 210 11.99 8.26 -2.34
N ALA A 211 12.58 7.41 -1.49
CA ALA A 211 13.99 7.49 -1.14
C ALA A 211 14.94 7.26 -2.34
N GLY A 212 14.49 6.56 -3.39
CA GLY A 212 15.24 6.37 -4.62
C GLY A 212 15.29 7.58 -5.57
N ALA A 213 14.56 8.67 -5.28
CA ALA A 213 14.41 9.81 -6.20
C ALA A 213 15.73 10.52 -6.55
N ASP A 214 16.72 10.49 -5.65
CA ASP A 214 18.07 11.06 -5.83
C ASP A 214 19.15 9.99 -6.03
N GLY A 215 18.77 8.71 -5.95
CA GLY A 215 19.67 7.58 -6.09
C GLY A 215 19.89 7.26 -7.57
N GLY A 216 21.08 7.58 -8.09
CA GLY A 216 21.46 7.24 -9.47
C GLY A 216 21.18 5.78 -9.85
N ILE A 217 21.05 5.55 -11.15
CA ILE A 217 20.40 4.41 -11.83
C ILE A 217 20.99 3.02 -11.48
N ASN A 218 22.15 2.93 -10.83
CA ASN A 218 22.81 1.65 -10.59
C ASN A 218 22.29 0.90 -9.36
N ALA A 219 21.56 -0.19 -9.63
CA ALA A 219 21.06 -1.12 -8.62
C ALA A 219 22.17 -1.63 -7.66
N SER A 220 23.39 -1.84 -8.14
CA SER A 220 24.53 -2.26 -7.30
C SER A 220 24.93 -1.21 -6.26
N VAL A 221 24.91 0.08 -6.63
CA VAL A 221 25.19 1.20 -5.72
C VAL A 221 24.05 1.38 -4.72
N LEU A 222 22.80 1.22 -5.18
CA LEU A 222 21.63 1.27 -4.31
C LEU A 222 21.66 0.13 -3.28
N VAL A 223 22.00 -1.09 -3.69
CA VAL A 223 22.13 -2.25 -2.79
C VAL A 223 23.25 -2.03 -1.77
N ALA A 224 24.39 -1.47 -2.18
CA ALA A 224 25.49 -1.15 -1.25
C ALA A 224 25.08 -0.10 -0.21
N LYS A 225 24.44 1.00 -0.64
CA LYS A 225 23.93 2.04 0.28
C LYS A 225 22.81 1.51 1.18
N ALA A 226 21.93 0.68 0.64
CA ALA A 226 20.80 0.09 1.35
C ALA A 226 21.22 -0.78 2.54
N LYS A 227 22.38 -1.42 2.46
CA LYS A 227 22.91 -2.30 3.51
C LYS A 227 23.11 -1.57 4.84
N ASP A 228 23.49 -0.29 4.78
CA ASP A 228 23.84 0.52 5.95
C ASP A 228 22.83 1.65 6.23
N ASP A 229 21.71 1.73 5.50
CA ASP A 229 20.64 2.70 5.74
C ASP A 229 19.68 2.18 6.83
N PRO A 230 19.72 2.72 8.06
CA PRO A 230 18.87 2.25 9.16
C PRO A 230 17.39 2.47 8.87
N LYS A 231 17.02 3.54 8.15
CA LYS A 231 15.63 3.83 7.81
C LYS A 231 15.11 2.82 6.80
N LEU A 232 15.88 2.52 5.76
CA LEU A 232 15.50 1.50 4.78
C LEU A 232 15.35 0.13 5.46
N LYS A 233 16.29 -0.22 6.34
CA LYS A 233 16.22 -1.46 7.11
C LYS A 233 14.91 -1.57 7.89
N GLU A 234 14.51 -0.53 8.63
CA GLU A 234 13.25 -0.52 9.39
C GLU A 234 12.03 -0.69 8.47
N LEU A 235 12.00 -0.03 7.32
CA LEU A 235 10.90 -0.14 6.35
C LEU A 235 10.81 -1.57 5.78
N VAL A 236 11.95 -2.14 5.36
CA VAL A 236 12.01 -3.50 4.80
C VAL A 236 11.65 -4.55 5.84
N ASP A 237 12.16 -4.40 7.07
CA ASP A 237 11.82 -5.28 8.20
C ASP A 237 10.32 -5.28 8.48
N GLU A 238 9.68 -4.12 8.48
CA GLU A 238 8.23 -4.00 8.70
C GLU A 238 7.43 -4.58 7.54
N ILE A 239 7.85 -4.35 6.28
CA ILE A 239 7.19 -4.96 5.12
C ILE A 239 7.28 -6.48 5.17
N VAL A 240 8.46 -7.04 5.47
CA VAL A 240 8.65 -8.50 5.60
C VAL A 240 7.81 -9.02 6.76
N ARG A 241 7.83 -8.36 7.93
CA ARG A 241 7.04 -8.76 9.10
C ARG A 241 5.55 -8.82 8.77
N LEU A 242 4.99 -7.78 8.14
CA LEU A 242 3.58 -7.72 7.71
C LEU A 242 3.27 -8.74 6.62
N SER A 243 4.16 -8.89 5.63
CA SER A 243 4.02 -9.86 4.53
C SER A 243 3.94 -11.28 5.06
N THR A 244 4.79 -11.62 6.03
CA THR A 244 4.81 -12.93 6.69
C THR A 244 3.61 -13.10 7.64
N GLU A 245 3.27 -12.12 8.47
CA GLU A 245 2.16 -12.25 9.43
C GLU A 245 0.80 -12.40 8.73
N PHE A 246 0.55 -11.60 7.70
CA PHE A 246 -0.73 -11.54 7.01
C PHE A 246 -0.74 -12.28 5.67
N GLY A 247 0.38 -12.93 5.30
CA GLY A 247 0.54 -13.66 4.03
C GLY A 247 0.24 -12.80 2.82
N ILE A 248 0.74 -11.56 2.84
CA ILE A 248 0.64 -10.60 1.74
C ILE A 248 1.91 -10.70 0.93
N LEU A 249 1.78 -11.08 -0.33
CA LEU A 249 2.91 -11.08 -1.25
C LEU A 249 2.79 -9.92 -2.22
N THR A 250 3.92 -9.26 -2.43
CA THR A 250 4.13 -8.22 -3.42
C THR A 250 5.18 -8.70 -4.40
N GLU A 251 5.41 -7.95 -5.48
CA GLU A 251 6.55 -8.18 -6.38
C GLU A 251 7.92 -8.14 -5.67
N TYR A 252 7.99 -7.57 -4.46
CA TYR A 252 9.23 -7.50 -3.67
C TYR A 252 9.37 -8.64 -2.65
N THR A 253 8.25 -9.28 -2.28
CA THR A 253 8.17 -10.29 -1.21
C THR A 253 7.64 -11.65 -1.70
N ALA A 254 7.38 -11.81 -3.00
CA ALA A 254 6.92 -13.06 -3.60
C ALA A 254 7.86 -14.25 -3.33
N PHE A 255 9.16 -13.98 -3.12
CA PHE A 255 10.13 -15.00 -2.74
C PHE A 255 9.80 -15.71 -1.42
N LEU A 256 9.05 -15.07 -0.52
CA LEU A 256 8.55 -15.70 0.71
C LEU A 256 7.68 -16.94 0.43
N ALA A 257 7.21 -17.12 -0.80
CA ALA A 257 6.40 -18.23 -1.23
C ALA A 257 7.10 -19.14 -2.24
N LYS A 258 8.44 -19.13 -2.34
CA LYS A 258 9.18 -20.11 -3.16
C LYS A 258 9.38 -21.43 -2.42
N GLU A 259 9.34 -22.53 -3.16
CA GLU A 259 9.70 -23.86 -2.68
C GLU A 259 11.21 -23.88 -2.42
N GLY A 260 11.62 -23.82 -1.15
CA GLY A 260 13.02 -23.74 -0.71
C GLY A 260 13.35 -22.53 0.16
N THR A 261 12.49 -21.50 0.24
CA THR A 261 12.74 -20.35 1.12
C THR A 261 12.50 -20.72 2.58
N ASP A 262 13.58 -20.79 3.36
CA ASP A 262 13.53 -20.97 4.80
C ASP A 262 13.22 -19.63 5.51
N LEU A 263 11.97 -19.48 5.93
CA LEU A 263 11.49 -18.26 6.59
C LEU A 263 12.02 -18.10 8.02
N THR A 264 12.62 -19.14 8.60
CA THR A 264 13.27 -19.05 9.92
C THR A 264 14.63 -18.37 9.84
N ARG A 265 15.26 -18.33 8.66
CA ARG A 265 16.53 -17.63 8.41
C ARG A 265 16.27 -16.16 8.10
N ARG A 266 15.84 -15.41 9.12
CA ARG A 266 15.44 -14.00 9.01
C ARG A 266 16.47 -13.14 8.26
N ASP A 267 17.76 -13.32 8.53
CA ASP A 267 18.80 -12.54 7.84
C ASP A 267 18.86 -12.82 6.33
N GLN A 268 18.60 -14.05 5.90
CA GLN A 268 18.53 -14.37 4.47
C GLN A 268 17.30 -13.75 3.83
N VAL A 269 16.15 -13.85 4.49
CA VAL A 269 14.90 -13.23 4.04
C VAL A 269 15.06 -11.73 3.89
N LEU A 270 15.63 -11.05 4.89
CA LEU A 270 15.87 -9.61 4.85
C LEU A 270 16.88 -9.22 3.77
N ARG A 271 17.91 -10.04 3.52
CA ARG A 271 18.85 -9.78 2.41
C ARG A 271 18.16 -9.85 1.05
N GLU A 272 17.35 -10.87 0.79
CA GLU A 272 16.62 -10.99 -0.48
C GLU A 272 15.60 -9.86 -0.64
N ALA A 273 14.87 -9.50 0.42
CA ALA A 273 13.97 -8.36 0.40
C ALA A 273 14.70 -7.04 0.09
N ASN A 274 15.80 -6.75 0.80
CA ASN A 274 16.60 -5.54 0.56
C ASN A 274 17.13 -5.47 -0.87
N PHE A 275 17.58 -6.59 -1.43
CA PHE A 275 18.01 -6.65 -2.83
C PHE A 275 16.87 -6.29 -3.78
N ASN A 276 15.67 -6.86 -3.56
CA ASN A 276 14.49 -6.56 -4.38
C ASN A 276 14.07 -5.09 -4.27
N PHE A 277 14.06 -4.52 -3.06
CA PHE A 277 13.68 -3.13 -2.83
C PHE A 277 14.69 -2.14 -3.41
N ALA A 278 15.99 -2.36 -3.21
CA ALA A 278 17.02 -1.50 -3.76
C ALA A 278 17.04 -1.55 -5.30
N GLY A 279 17.02 -2.75 -5.88
CA GLY A 279 17.06 -2.93 -7.33
C GLY A 279 15.80 -2.45 -8.03
N ARG A 280 14.62 -2.78 -7.48
CA ARG A 280 13.33 -2.49 -8.15
C ARG A 280 12.68 -1.22 -7.64
N ALA A 281 12.38 -1.13 -6.35
CA ALA A 281 11.62 -0.01 -5.79
C ALA A 281 12.39 1.31 -5.88
N GLN A 282 13.67 1.32 -5.55
CA GLN A 282 14.49 2.52 -5.66
C GLN A 282 14.95 2.76 -7.11
N GLY A 283 15.53 1.75 -7.76
CA GLY A 283 16.21 1.91 -9.05
C GLY A 283 15.33 2.08 -10.29
N THR A 284 14.08 1.61 -10.28
CA THR A 284 13.23 1.62 -11.49
C THR A 284 12.27 2.83 -11.49
N ARG A 285 12.62 3.89 -12.25
CA ARG A 285 11.82 5.14 -12.32
C ARG A 285 10.95 5.28 -13.57
N PHE A 286 11.39 4.68 -14.68
CA PHE A 286 10.72 4.72 -15.98
C PHE A 286 10.68 3.32 -16.62
N GLY A 287 10.05 3.22 -17.78
CA GLY A 287 9.84 1.97 -18.48
C GLY A 287 8.70 1.14 -17.88
N GLN A 288 8.47 -0.02 -18.47
CA GLN A 288 7.36 -0.90 -18.10
C GLN A 288 7.41 -1.31 -16.63
N GLY A 289 8.60 -1.58 -16.10
CA GLY A 289 8.80 -1.91 -14.69
C GLY A 289 8.38 -0.80 -13.71
N ALA A 290 8.44 0.48 -14.11
CA ALA A 290 8.01 1.58 -13.25
C ALA A 290 6.48 1.72 -13.23
N VAL A 291 5.84 1.60 -14.40
CA VAL A 291 4.38 1.59 -14.54
C VAL A 291 3.75 0.38 -13.85
N ASN A 292 4.41 -0.79 -13.94
CA ASN A 292 4.04 -1.99 -13.20
C ASN A 292 3.95 -1.74 -11.68
N GLN A 293 5.03 -1.22 -11.09
CA GLN A 293 5.09 -0.96 -9.65
C GLN A 293 4.03 0.06 -9.22
N GLU A 294 3.77 1.05 -10.06
CA GLU A 294 2.71 2.03 -9.80
C GLU A 294 1.31 1.41 -9.84
N TYR A 295 1.05 0.52 -10.80
CA TYR A 295 -0.21 -0.22 -10.87
C TYR A 295 -0.42 -1.07 -9.62
N ASN A 296 0.57 -1.87 -9.22
CA ASN A 296 0.48 -2.71 -8.02
C ASN A 296 0.30 -1.87 -6.76
N GLY A 297 1.10 -0.80 -6.60
CA GLY A 297 1.00 0.13 -5.48
C GLY A 297 -0.38 0.79 -5.38
N THR A 298 -0.92 1.29 -6.49
CA THR A 298 -2.27 1.89 -6.55
C THR A 298 -3.35 0.88 -6.17
N MET A 299 -3.27 -0.35 -6.68
CA MET A 299 -4.21 -1.43 -6.35
C MET A 299 -4.19 -1.76 -4.85
N MET A 300 -3.01 -1.77 -4.22
CA MET A 300 -2.89 -2.02 -2.79
C MET A 300 -3.35 -0.80 -1.96
N ARG A 301 -2.94 0.43 -2.29
CA ARG A 301 -3.35 1.66 -1.58
C ARG A 301 -4.86 1.87 -1.56
N SER A 302 -5.53 1.59 -2.68
CA SER A 302 -6.97 1.78 -2.84
C SER A 302 -7.81 0.55 -2.51
N GLN A 303 -7.17 -0.56 -2.11
CA GLN A 303 -7.79 -1.86 -1.96
C GLN A 303 -9.02 -1.84 -1.04
N MET A 304 -10.19 -2.23 -1.55
CA MET A 304 -11.45 -2.31 -0.77
C MET A 304 -11.86 -3.75 -0.45
N ARG A 305 -11.23 -4.74 -1.09
CA ARG A 305 -11.55 -6.17 -0.96
C ARG A 305 -10.26 -6.95 -0.80
N LEU A 306 -10.30 -8.08 -0.08
CA LEU A 306 -9.12 -8.93 0.08
C LEU A 306 -8.62 -9.48 -1.26
N ASN A 307 -7.32 -9.32 -1.49
CA ASN A 307 -6.56 -10.07 -2.47
C ASN A 307 -6.15 -11.41 -1.84
N ARG A 308 -7.06 -12.39 -1.91
CA ARG A 308 -6.86 -13.71 -1.30
C ARG A 308 -5.84 -14.57 -2.04
N ARG A 309 -5.64 -14.32 -3.34
CA ARG A 309 -4.73 -15.11 -4.20
C ARG A 309 -3.33 -14.51 -4.29
N ASN A 310 -3.08 -13.40 -3.60
CA ASN A 310 -1.88 -12.59 -3.74
C ASN A 310 -1.56 -12.29 -5.22
N ASP A 311 -2.58 -11.89 -5.98
CA ASP A 311 -2.41 -11.50 -7.37
C ASP A 311 -1.71 -10.14 -7.49
N PHE A 312 -0.70 -10.07 -8.34
CA PHE A 312 -0.01 -8.83 -8.70
C PHE A 312 0.51 -8.94 -10.14
N LEU A 313 0.93 -7.83 -10.74
CA LEU A 313 1.59 -7.85 -12.05
C LEU A 313 3.11 -7.94 -11.86
N ASP A 314 3.80 -8.78 -12.62
CA ASP A 314 5.26 -8.78 -12.67
C ASP A 314 5.81 -7.63 -13.56
N GLN A 315 7.14 -7.50 -13.65
CA GLN A 315 7.78 -6.48 -14.49
C GLN A 315 7.40 -6.53 -15.98
N ASN A 316 6.95 -7.70 -16.44
CA ASN A 316 6.52 -7.95 -17.81
C ASN A 316 5.01 -7.73 -17.97
N MET A 317 4.33 -7.20 -16.95
CA MET A 317 2.88 -7.01 -16.87
C MET A 317 2.08 -8.31 -16.92
N ASN A 318 2.70 -9.45 -16.60
CA ASN A 318 1.99 -10.71 -16.44
C ASN A 318 1.38 -10.79 -15.06
N ARG A 319 0.15 -11.31 -14.98
CA ARG A 319 -0.48 -11.60 -13.69
C ARG A 319 0.20 -12.82 -13.05
N VAL A 320 0.75 -12.61 -11.85
CA VAL A 320 1.34 -13.66 -11.01
C VAL A 320 0.40 -13.98 -9.86
N GLN A 321 0.29 -15.25 -9.51
CA GLN A 321 -0.45 -15.76 -8.36
C GLN A 321 0.34 -16.93 -7.74
N THR A 322 0.04 -17.26 -6.48
CA THR A 322 0.61 -18.46 -5.85
C THR A 322 -0.42 -19.18 -5.00
N ALA A 323 -0.34 -20.52 -5.00
CA ALA A 323 -1.09 -21.37 -4.09
C ALA A 323 -0.31 -21.69 -2.81
N LEU A 324 0.99 -21.35 -2.75
CA LEU A 324 1.89 -21.66 -1.62
C LEU A 324 1.68 -20.74 -0.41
N VAL A 325 0.71 -19.82 -0.49
CA VAL A 325 0.21 -19.02 0.63
C VAL A 325 -1.30 -19.10 0.67
N GLN A 326 -1.85 -19.52 1.81
CA GLN A 326 -3.29 -19.61 2.04
C GLN A 326 -3.76 -18.73 3.18
N GLN A 327 -4.96 -18.19 3.03
CA GLN A 327 -5.62 -17.37 4.02
C GLN A 327 -6.81 -18.15 4.57
N VAL A 328 -6.76 -18.49 5.85
CA VAL A 328 -7.80 -19.28 6.51
C VAL A 328 -8.19 -18.56 7.80
N ASN A 329 -9.46 -18.19 7.92
CA ASN A 329 -10.00 -17.35 9.00
C ASN A 329 -9.28 -15.99 9.10
N ASP A 330 -8.47 -15.80 10.13
CA ASP A 330 -7.64 -14.62 10.39
C ASP A 330 -6.14 -14.91 10.30
N ARG A 331 -5.77 -16.05 9.71
CA ARG A 331 -4.40 -16.55 9.65
C ARG A 331 -3.91 -16.69 8.23
N ALA A 332 -2.61 -16.46 8.07
CA ALA A 332 -1.86 -16.75 6.87
C ALA A 332 -1.00 -17.99 7.07
N PHE A 333 -0.98 -18.87 6.08
CA PHE A 333 -0.17 -20.08 6.09
C PHE A 333 0.73 -20.13 4.87
N PHE A 334 1.98 -20.54 5.07
CA PHE A 334 2.98 -20.73 4.04
C PHE A 334 3.25 -22.22 3.86
N GLN A 335 3.15 -22.72 2.64
CA GLN A 335 3.40 -24.13 2.34
C GLN A 335 4.90 -24.41 2.23
N ARG A 336 5.37 -25.47 2.90
CA ARG A 336 6.75 -25.94 2.91
C ARG A 336 6.76 -27.46 2.85
N GLY A 337 7.02 -28.01 1.66
CA GLY A 337 6.81 -29.43 1.40
C GLY A 337 5.38 -29.83 1.76
N ASN A 338 5.24 -30.83 2.63
CA ASN A 338 3.95 -31.30 3.13
C ASN A 338 3.40 -30.52 4.34
N ARG A 339 4.04 -29.41 4.75
CA ARG A 339 3.66 -28.66 5.96
C ARG A 339 3.16 -27.25 5.64
N TRP A 340 2.06 -26.85 6.26
CA TRP A 340 1.59 -25.47 6.32
C TRP A 340 2.07 -24.80 7.61
N VAL A 341 2.69 -23.64 7.50
CA VAL A 341 3.26 -22.91 8.64
C VAL A 341 2.51 -21.59 8.85
N ASP A 342 1.92 -21.39 10.04
CA ASP A 342 1.30 -20.13 10.45
C ASP A 342 2.33 -18.99 10.43
N GLY A 343 2.03 -17.92 9.68
CA GLY A 343 2.91 -16.76 9.55
C GLY A 343 3.32 -16.11 10.87
N ARG A 344 2.51 -16.25 11.93
CA ARG A 344 2.84 -15.73 13.27
C ARG A 344 3.83 -16.62 14.01
N ALA A 345 3.90 -17.92 13.70
CA ALA A 345 4.95 -18.79 14.22
C ALA A 345 6.32 -18.38 13.64
N ILE A 346 6.35 -17.96 12.38
CA ILE A 346 7.57 -17.50 11.71
C ILE A 346 8.14 -16.24 12.36
N ASN A 347 7.27 -15.31 12.75
CA ASN A 347 7.65 -14.07 13.43
C ASN A 347 7.90 -14.24 14.96
N ALA A 348 7.68 -15.42 15.52
CA ALA A 348 7.86 -15.65 16.96
C ALA A 348 9.35 -15.76 17.33
N LYS A 349 9.70 -15.45 18.59
CA LYS A 349 11.09 -15.54 19.09
C LYS A 349 11.70 -16.93 18.93
N ASN A 350 10.91 -17.99 19.12
CA ASN A 350 11.34 -19.38 19.00
C ASN A 350 11.26 -19.90 17.55
N GLY A 351 10.87 -19.05 16.60
CA GLY A 351 10.66 -19.40 15.19
C GLY A 351 9.55 -20.44 14.98
N ALA A 352 9.58 -21.10 13.82
CA ALA A 352 8.60 -22.13 13.43
C ALA A 352 8.94 -23.53 13.99
N ARG A 353 9.52 -23.62 15.19
CA ARG A 353 9.78 -24.91 15.87
C ARG A 353 8.52 -25.36 16.63
N PRO A 354 8.08 -26.63 16.53
CA PRO A 354 6.99 -27.14 17.33
C PRO A 354 7.36 -27.22 18.81
N ASP A 355 6.51 -26.69 19.69
CA ASP A 355 6.57 -26.93 21.13
C ASP A 355 5.82 -28.21 21.52
N GLU A 356 4.82 -28.57 20.72
CA GLU A 356 3.94 -29.73 20.93
C GLU A 356 3.58 -30.36 19.58
N THR A 357 3.43 -31.68 19.53
CA THR A 357 2.92 -32.40 18.36
C THR A 357 1.65 -33.12 18.73
N VAL A 358 0.60 -32.93 17.93
CA VAL A 358 -0.75 -33.47 18.15
C VAL A 358 -1.17 -34.26 16.92
N THR A 359 -1.72 -35.45 17.11
CA THR A 359 -2.21 -36.30 16.02
C THR A 359 -3.72 -36.14 15.89
N ILE A 360 -4.24 -36.05 14.65
CA ILE A 360 -5.69 -36.01 14.41
C ILE A 360 -6.39 -37.19 15.10
N GLY A 361 -7.50 -36.89 15.76
CA GLY A 361 -8.31 -37.88 16.48
C GLY A 361 -7.88 -38.14 17.93
N SER A 362 -6.74 -37.61 18.38
CA SER A 362 -6.33 -37.74 19.78
C SER A 362 -7.16 -36.86 20.74
N PRO A 363 -7.18 -37.15 22.05
CA PRO A 363 -7.81 -36.27 23.03
C PRO A 363 -7.24 -34.83 23.01
N GLU A 364 -5.94 -34.67 22.77
CA GLU A 364 -5.26 -33.39 22.62
C GLU A 364 -5.74 -32.63 21.38
N PHE A 365 -6.00 -33.36 20.28
CA PHE A 365 -6.58 -32.77 19.08
C PHE A 365 -7.98 -32.22 19.33
N MET A 366 -8.82 -32.93 20.08
CA MET A 366 -10.16 -32.44 20.43
C MET A 366 -10.09 -31.17 21.28
N LYS A 367 -9.17 -31.11 22.27
CA LYS A 367 -8.92 -29.88 23.05
C LYS A 367 -8.45 -28.71 22.17
N LEU A 368 -7.58 -28.98 21.21
CA LEU A 368 -7.14 -27.98 20.23
C LEU A 368 -8.30 -27.50 19.36
N LEU A 369 -9.12 -28.42 18.84
CA LEU A 369 -10.29 -28.11 18.01
C LEU A 369 -11.27 -27.20 18.77
N ASP A 370 -11.61 -27.52 20.02
CA ASP A 370 -12.47 -26.70 20.86
C ASP A 370 -11.90 -25.30 21.08
N THR A 371 -10.59 -25.22 21.32
CA THR A 371 -9.88 -23.94 21.48
C THR A 371 -9.98 -23.10 20.22
N LEU A 372 -9.77 -23.70 19.05
CA LEU A 372 -9.88 -23.01 17.76
C LEU A 372 -11.32 -22.64 17.44
N ALA A 373 -12.30 -23.49 17.74
CA ALA A 373 -13.72 -23.23 17.52
C ALA A 373 -14.23 -22.03 18.34
N LYS A 374 -13.83 -21.92 19.61
CA LYS A 374 -14.12 -20.75 20.48
C LYS A 374 -13.60 -19.44 19.89
N ALA A 375 -12.51 -19.49 19.12
CA ALA A 375 -11.93 -18.33 18.43
C ALA A 375 -12.41 -18.16 16.97
N ASN A 376 -13.32 -19.01 16.50
CA ASN A 376 -13.75 -19.12 15.10
C ASN A 376 -12.57 -19.33 14.13
N ARG A 377 -11.67 -20.25 14.48
CA ARG A 377 -10.44 -20.61 13.76
C ARG A 377 -10.31 -22.10 13.44
N GLN A 378 -11.33 -22.92 13.72
CA GLN A 378 -11.33 -24.35 13.43
C GLN A 378 -11.07 -24.67 11.94
N GLY A 379 -11.43 -23.76 11.04
CA GLY A 379 -11.14 -23.87 9.61
C GLY A 379 -9.64 -23.99 9.30
N THR A 380 -8.75 -23.51 10.17
CA THR A 380 -7.29 -23.64 9.97
C THR A 380 -6.83 -25.10 9.96
N LEU A 381 -7.65 -26.05 10.44
CA LEU A 381 -7.34 -27.47 10.40
C LEU A 381 -7.73 -28.16 9.07
N SER A 382 -8.36 -27.44 8.13
CA SER A 382 -8.85 -28.03 6.88
C SER A 382 -7.79 -28.25 5.80
N MET A 383 -6.62 -27.61 5.91
CA MET A 383 -5.55 -27.69 4.89
C MET A 383 -4.96 -29.10 4.81
N ARG A 384 -4.57 -29.57 3.63
CA ARG A 384 -3.93 -30.89 3.46
C ARG A 384 -2.48 -30.88 3.96
N GLY A 385 -2.02 -32.01 4.50
CA GLY A 385 -0.67 -32.14 5.06
C GLY A 385 -0.56 -31.73 6.53
N GLU A 386 0.66 -31.69 7.05
CA GLU A 386 0.94 -31.22 8.42
C GLU A 386 0.62 -29.73 8.57
N ILE A 387 0.21 -29.30 9.77
CA ILE A 387 -0.12 -27.89 10.03
C ILE A 387 0.56 -27.43 11.30
N LEU A 388 1.50 -26.49 11.20
CA LEU A 388 2.10 -25.81 12.35
C LEU A 388 1.31 -24.54 12.67
N LEU A 389 0.60 -24.55 13.80
CA LEU A 389 -0.27 -23.47 14.25
C LEU A 389 0.34 -22.75 15.45
N ARG A 390 0.29 -21.42 15.47
CA ARG A 390 0.57 -20.67 16.72
C ARG A 390 -0.73 -20.42 17.50
N VAL A 391 -0.82 -21.01 18.68
CA VAL A 391 -1.97 -20.93 19.60
C VAL A 391 -1.50 -20.35 20.93
N GLY A 392 -1.94 -19.11 21.24
CA GLY A 392 -1.31 -18.33 22.30
C GLY A 392 0.16 -18.13 21.98
N ASP A 393 1.03 -18.54 22.90
CA ASP A 393 2.48 -18.47 22.72
C ASP A 393 3.15 -19.76 22.26
N ARG A 394 2.37 -20.83 22.07
CA ARG A 394 2.85 -22.16 21.69
C ARG A 394 2.65 -22.44 20.21
N ASN A 395 3.61 -23.12 19.61
CA ASN A 395 3.56 -23.67 18.26
C ASN A 395 3.16 -25.14 18.35
N ILE A 396 2.00 -25.49 17.82
CA ILE A 396 1.46 -26.85 17.84
C ILE A 396 1.54 -27.41 16.42
N LEU A 397 2.25 -28.52 16.24
CA LEU A 397 2.30 -29.26 14.98
C LEU A 397 1.17 -30.30 14.98
N VAL A 398 0.21 -30.12 14.08
CA VAL A 398 -0.86 -31.08 13.83
C VAL A 398 -0.42 -32.04 12.73
N ARG A 399 -0.32 -33.32 13.07
CA ARG A 399 -0.08 -34.42 12.13
C ARG A 399 -1.40 -35.06 11.71
N LYS A 400 -1.57 -35.21 10.39
CA LYS A 400 -2.78 -35.77 9.77
C LYS A 400 -2.64 -37.25 9.50
#